data_AF-A0A3A1NAY8-F1
#
_entry.id   AF-A0A3A1NAY8-F1
#
_cell.length_a   1.000
_cell.length_b   1.000
_cell.length_c   1.000
_cell.angle_alpha   90.00
_cell.angle_beta   90.00
_cell.angle_gamma   90.00
#
_symmetry.space_group_name_H-M   'P 1'
#
loop_
_entity.id
_entity.type
_entity.pdbx_description
1 polymer ?
#
loop_
_entity_poly.entity_id
_entity_poly.type
_entity_poly.pdbx_seq_one_letter_code
_entity_poly.pdbx_strand_id
1 'polypeptide(L)'
;MPEPFPIWTWKIFIFKFWIPPILKWFASKKNEVDNLLNELQEKGIVPSKISIGISELSYTLPYLDIPHGSTFSITQGNGKVLEVESRDTINNGTIHINGLRLPSSSLLSFSNILGEVEQVQGQSNLLNLNQPLEYTFKNKRLFNIGLQVGLSTLLVLLLLNFILFSHYRSKSMITEDTIAPEQRASMIQGIQKSVDAKKNKLQALLGFSHTQTTYHLDRIVESLPQSILLDLLTYQPLVRPVRPDKPIGTETDHIMVSGQTNHKEELAT
;
A
#
# COMPACT_ATOMS: atom_id res chain seq x y z
N MET A 1 47.92 -56.02 -11.87
CA MET A 1 46.83 -55.75 -10.90
C MET A 1 47.19 -54.45 -10.20
N PRO A 2 46.55 -53.31 -10.51
CA PRO A 2 46.81 -52.07 -9.79
C PRO A 2 46.05 -52.10 -8.46
N GLU A 3 46.74 -51.72 -7.39
CA GLU A 3 46.20 -51.68 -6.03
C GLU A 3 44.98 -50.75 -5.93
N PRO A 4 43.96 -51.09 -5.11
CA PRO A 4 42.80 -50.26 -4.92
C PRO A 4 43.19 -48.98 -4.16
N PHE A 5 43.05 -47.83 -4.82
CA PHE A 5 43.26 -46.51 -4.22
C PHE A 5 42.45 -46.35 -2.91
N PRO A 6 43.06 -45.82 -1.83
CA PRO A 6 42.41 -45.72 -0.53
C PRO A 6 41.21 -44.76 -0.56
N ILE A 7 40.09 -45.23 -0.01
CA ILE A 7 38.74 -44.64 -0.08
C ILE A 7 38.63 -43.33 0.76
N TRP A 8 39.66 -42.98 1.55
CA TRP A 8 39.65 -41.84 2.47
C TRP A 8 40.04 -40.47 1.88
N THR A 9 40.70 -40.43 0.72
CA THR A 9 41.15 -39.17 0.08
C THR A 9 40.08 -38.50 -0.79
N TRP A 10 38.96 -39.16 -1.06
CA TRP A 10 37.94 -38.70 -2.01
C TRP A 10 37.17 -37.46 -1.56
N LYS A 11 37.15 -37.15 -0.26
CA LYS A 11 36.55 -35.91 0.27
C LYS A 11 37.39 -34.66 -0.01
N ILE A 12 38.67 -34.82 -0.35
CA ILE A 12 39.65 -33.73 -0.51
C ILE A 12 39.68 -33.22 -1.96
N PHE A 13 39.12 -33.98 -2.91
CA PHE A 13 39.22 -33.69 -4.34
C PHE A 13 37.86 -33.52 -4.99
N ILE A 14 37.79 -32.56 -5.91
CA ILE A 14 36.64 -32.32 -6.77
C ILE A 14 36.93 -32.92 -8.14
N PHE A 15 36.01 -33.73 -8.66
CA PHE A 15 36.20 -34.49 -9.89
C PHE A 15 35.07 -34.24 -10.87
N LYS A 16 35.42 -34.05 -12.15
CA LYS A 16 34.44 -34.03 -13.23
C LYS A 16 34.85 -34.98 -14.34
N PHE A 17 33.87 -35.78 -14.77
CA PHE A 17 34.01 -36.67 -15.91
C PHE A 17 33.66 -35.92 -17.19
N TRP A 18 34.48 -36.10 -18.21
CA TRP A 18 34.17 -35.71 -19.58
C TRP A 18 33.83 -36.96 -20.40
N ILE A 19 32.73 -36.90 -21.12
CA ILE A 19 32.19 -37.98 -21.98
C ILE A 19 31.69 -37.21 -23.22
N PRO A 20 32.29 -37.27 -24.44
CA PRO A 20 32.80 -38.46 -25.16
C PRO A 20 34.13 -38.26 -25.95
N PRO A 21 34.72 -39.28 -26.63
CA PRO A 21 34.47 -40.73 -26.64
C PRO A 21 35.42 -41.51 -25.70
N ILE A 22 36.34 -40.82 -25.03
CA ILE A 22 37.19 -41.40 -23.98
C ILE A 22 36.81 -40.75 -22.65
N LEU A 23 36.60 -41.57 -21.62
CA LEU A 23 36.41 -41.12 -20.26
C LEU A 23 37.72 -40.48 -19.75
N LYS A 24 37.78 -39.14 -19.80
CA LYS A 24 38.83 -38.38 -19.10
C LYS A 24 38.26 -37.79 -17.82
N TRP A 25 39.00 -37.91 -16.73
CA TRP A 25 38.66 -37.33 -15.44
C TRP A 25 39.57 -36.13 -15.17
N PHE A 26 38.98 -35.05 -14.66
CA PHE A 26 39.71 -33.88 -14.19
C PHE A 26 39.53 -33.78 -12.68
N ALA A 27 40.61 -33.55 -11.96
CA ALA A 27 40.64 -33.47 -10.50
C ALA A 27 41.28 -32.16 -10.05
N SER A 28 40.72 -31.53 -9.02
CA SER A 28 41.38 -30.43 -8.30
C SER A 28 41.22 -30.60 -6.79
N LYS A 29 42.15 -30.02 -6.03
CA LYS A 29 42.06 -30.00 -4.55
C LYS A 29 40.95 -29.05 -4.14
N LYS A 30 40.07 -29.53 -3.26
CA LYS A 30 38.91 -28.76 -2.77
C LYS A 30 39.35 -27.46 -2.08
N ASN A 31 40.39 -27.51 -1.24
CA ASN A 31 40.88 -26.33 -0.51
C ASN A 31 41.29 -25.18 -1.45
N GLU A 32 41.90 -25.48 -2.59
CA GLU A 32 42.29 -24.44 -3.56
C GLU A 32 41.08 -23.79 -4.20
N VAL A 33 40.05 -24.60 -4.53
CA VAL A 33 38.79 -24.09 -5.08
C VAL A 33 38.05 -23.24 -4.05
N ASP A 34 38.00 -23.69 -2.79
CA ASP A 34 37.36 -22.95 -1.70
C ASP A 34 38.10 -21.62 -1.42
N ASN A 35 39.44 -21.61 -1.47
CA ASN A 35 40.23 -20.38 -1.34
C ASN A 35 39.94 -19.37 -2.46
N LEU A 36 39.89 -19.84 -3.71
CA LEU A 36 39.55 -18.98 -4.87
C LEU A 36 38.12 -18.44 -4.77
N LEU A 37 37.18 -19.27 -4.30
CA LEU A 37 35.80 -18.84 -4.05
C LEU A 37 35.74 -17.74 -3.00
N ASN A 38 36.49 -17.88 -1.91
CA ASN A 38 36.55 -16.87 -0.86
C ASN A 38 37.16 -15.55 -1.38
N GLU A 39 38.25 -15.63 -2.16
CA GLU A 39 38.86 -14.43 -2.75
C GLU A 39 37.90 -13.69 -3.69
N LEU A 40 37.12 -14.41 -4.49
CA LEU A 40 36.08 -13.82 -5.34
C LEU A 40 35.00 -13.14 -4.51
N GLN A 41 34.56 -13.77 -3.42
CA GLN A 41 33.56 -13.22 -2.52
C GLN A 41 34.05 -11.96 -1.80
N GLU A 42 35.31 -11.92 -1.36
CA GLU A 42 35.95 -10.72 -0.77
C GLU A 42 35.96 -9.55 -1.76
N LYS A 43 36.14 -9.83 -3.05
CA LYS A 43 36.04 -8.85 -4.14
C LYS A 43 34.60 -8.49 -4.52
N GLY A 44 33.60 -9.02 -3.82
CA GLY A 44 32.18 -8.78 -4.07
C GLY A 44 31.60 -9.53 -5.27
N ILE A 45 32.40 -10.40 -5.90
CA ILE A 45 31.99 -11.22 -7.04
C ILE A 45 31.30 -12.47 -6.52
N VAL A 46 30.06 -12.70 -6.92
CA VAL A 46 29.31 -13.90 -6.54
C VAL A 46 29.35 -14.89 -7.70
N PRO A 47 30.15 -15.97 -7.61
CA PRO A 47 30.19 -16.98 -8.64
C PRO A 47 28.86 -17.74 -8.69
N SER A 48 28.32 -17.92 -9.89
CA SER A 48 27.08 -18.69 -10.11
C SER A 48 27.35 -20.19 -10.21
N LYS A 49 28.49 -20.58 -10.79
CA LYS A 49 28.84 -21.97 -11.10
C LYS A 49 30.34 -22.11 -11.30
N ILE A 50 30.87 -23.28 -10.97
CA ILE A 50 32.25 -23.68 -11.23
C ILE A 50 32.26 -24.91 -12.15
N SER A 51 33.18 -24.90 -13.10
CA SER A 51 33.54 -26.08 -13.87
C SER A 51 35.04 -26.31 -13.80
N ILE A 52 35.44 -27.56 -13.99
CA ILE A 52 36.84 -27.97 -13.97
C ILE A 52 37.21 -28.49 -15.36
N GLY A 53 38.36 -28.02 -15.84
CA GLY A 53 38.95 -28.41 -17.12
C GLY A 53 38.07 -28.06 -18.32
N ILE A 54 38.17 -28.87 -19.36
CA ILE A 54 37.47 -28.68 -20.64
C ILE A 54 36.13 -29.42 -20.73
N SER A 55 35.63 -29.91 -19.59
CA SER A 55 34.44 -30.77 -19.53
C SER A 55 33.20 -30.17 -20.17
N GLU A 56 33.05 -28.85 -20.12
CA GLU A 56 31.90 -28.13 -20.66
C GLU A 56 31.96 -27.95 -22.18
N LEU A 57 33.10 -28.25 -22.83
CA LEU A 57 33.23 -28.20 -24.30
C LEU A 57 32.30 -29.18 -25.00
N SER A 58 31.80 -30.21 -24.31
CA SER A 58 30.78 -31.11 -24.86
C SER A 58 29.57 -30.37 -25.42
N TYR A 59 29.24 -29.19 -24.87
CA TYR A 59 28.08 -28.39 -25.31
C TYR A 59 28.35 -27.61 -26.59
N THR A 60 29.60 -27.23 -26.86
CA THR A 60 29.95 -26.47 -28.07
C THR A 60 30.52 -27.34 -29.17
N LEU A 61 30.99 -28.55 -28.83
CA LEU A 61 31.58 -29.51 -29.75
C LEU A 61 30.72 -29.81 -30.99
N PRO A 62 29.38 -29.96 -30.91
CA PRO A 62 28.56 -30.22 -32.09
C PRO A 62 28.55 -29.08 -33.12
N TYR A 63 28.95 -27.88 -32.70
CA TYR A 63 28.90 -26.66 -33.51
C TYR A 63 30.29 -26.21 -34.00
N LEU A 64 31.31 -27.05 -33.80
CA LEU A 64 32.72 -26.75 -34.09
C LEU A 64 33.28 -27.75 -35.09
N ASP A 65 33.94 -27.25 -36.13
CA ASP A 65 34.66 -28.10 -37.09
C ASP A 65 35.97 -28.65 -36.49
N ILE A 66 36.79 -27.80 -35.86
CA ILE A 66 38.03 -28.20 -35.16
C ILE A 66 38.17 -27.38 -33.87
N PRO A 67 37.82 -27.93 -32.70
CA PRO A 67 37.87 -27.20 -31.44
C PRO A 67 39.32 -26.96 -31.01
N HIS A 68 39.68 -25.71 -30.79
CA HIS A 68 40.95 -25.34 -30.17
C HIS A 68 40.73 -24.26 -29.14
N GLY A 69 41.39 -24.37 -27.99
CA GLY A 69 41.42 -23.32 -26.97
C GLY A 69 42.72 -22.53 -27.03
N SER A 70 42.92 -21.70 -26.02
CA SER A 70 44.18 -20.97 -25.83
C SER A 70 45.37 -21.91 -25.58
N THR A 71 45.18 -22.96 -24.78
CA THR A 71 46.24 -23.87 -24.31
C THR A 71 45.99 -25.34 -24.66
N PHE A 72 44.95 -25.63 -25.44
CA PHE A 72 44.64 -26.99 -25.84
C PHE A 72 44.16 -27.03 -27.30
N SER A 73 44.41 -28.14 -27.97
CA SER A 73 43.77 -28.47 -29.25
C SER A 73 43.08 -29.82 -29.16
N ILE A 74 41.88 -29.90 -29.74
CA ILE A 74 41.15 -31.15 -29.87
C ILE A 74 41.33 -31.64 -31.30
N THR A 75 41.98 -32.78 -31.45
CA THR A 75 42.17 -33.45 -32.73
C THR A 75 41.28 -34.68 -32.81
N GLN A 76 40.78 -34.96 -34.00
CA GLN A 76 40.02 -36.18 -34.25
C GLN A 76 41.02 -37.29 -34.62
N GLY A 77 41.28 -38.19 -33.68
CA GLY A 77 42.11 -39.38 -33.91
C GLY A 77 41.41 -40.41 -34.80
N ASN A 78 42.20 -41.37 -35.31
CA ASN A 78 41.69 -42.48 -36.12
C ASN A 78 40.62 -43.27 -35.35
N GLY A 79 39.37 -43.22 -35.82
CA GLY A 79 38.24 -43.94 -35.20
C GLY A 79 37.23 -43.08 -34.42
N LYS A 80 37.11 -41.77 -34.72
CA LYS A 80 36.21 -40.80 -34.05
C LYS A 80 36.57 -40.48 -32.60
N VAL A 81 37.74 -40.91 -32.13
CA VAL A 81 38.28 -40.58 -30.81
C VAL A 81 38.71 -39.11 -30.78
N LEU A 82 38.24 -38.34 -29.81
CA LEU A 82 38.72 -36.97 -29.59
C LEU A 82 39.94 -37.01 -28.68
N GLU A 83 41.09 -36.64 -29.22
CA GLU A 83 42.33 -36.49 -28.48
C GLU A 83 42.50 -35.03 -28.08
N VAL A 84 42.99 -34.82 -26.86
CA VAL A 84 43.17 -33.48 -26.29
C VAL A 84 44.64 -33.35 -26.02
N GLU A 85 45.28 -32.46 -26.75
CA GLU A 85 46.70 -32.16 -26.63
C GLU A 85 46.84 -30.81 -25.91
N SER A 86 47.71 -30.79 -24.89
CA SER A 86 48.13 -29.55 -24.26
C SER A 86 49.13 -28.85 -25.17
N ARG A 87 48.96 -27.55 -25.37
CA ARG A 87 49.87 -26.73 -26.16
C ARG A 87 50.52 -25.69 -25.25
N ASP A 88 51.84 -25.67 -25.25
CA ASP A 88 52.62 -24.72 -24.44
C ASP A 88 52.56 -23.28 -25.00
N THR A 89 52.16 -23.13 -26.26
CA THR A 89 52.02 -21.84 -26.93
C THR A 89 50.56 -21.38 -26.95
N ILE A 90 50.34 -20.14 -26.46
CA ILE A 90 49.02 -19.50 -26.45
C ILE A 90 48.59 -19.21 -27.89
N ASN A 91 47.51 -19.85 -28.32
CA ASN A 91 46.91 -19.57 -29.63
C ASN A 91 45.86 -18.45 -29.51
N ASN A 92 46.10 -17.33 -30.19
CA ASN A 92 45.17 -16.19 -30.27
C ASN A 92 44.26 -16.23 -31.51
N GLY A 93 44.03 -17.42 -32.07
CA GLY A 93 43.15 -17.62 -33.23
C GLY A 93 41.70 -17.26 -32.96
N THR A 94 40.94 -17.06 -34.04
CA THR A 94 39.48 -16.87 -34.01
C THR A 94 38.75 -18.13 -34.46
N ILE A 95 37.69 -18.47 -33.74
CA ILE A 95 36.82 -19.61 -34.00
C ILE A 95 35.49 -19.11 -34.54
N HIS A 96 34.95 -19.84 -35.49
CA HIS A 96 33.62 -19.62 -36.04
C HIS A 96 32.65 -20.65 -35.48
N ILE A 97 31.57 -20.19 -34.85
CA ILE A 97 30.49 -21.03 -34.33
C ILE A 97 29.17 -20.51 -34.89
N ASN A 98 28.54 -21.22 -35.82
CA ASN A 98 27.24 -20.84 -36.42
C ASN A 98 27.14 -19.35 -36.82
N GLY A 99 28.20 -18.80 -37.42
CA GLY A 99 28.26 -17.39 -37.85
C GLY A 99 28.77 -16.40 -36.80
N LEU A 100 28.95 -16.81 -35.54
CA LEU A 100 29.59 -16.02 -34.49
C LEU A 100 31.11 -16.14 -34.59
N ARG A 101 31.82 -15.01 -34.47
CA ARG A 101 33.30 -14.97 -34.37
C ARG A 101 33.69 -14.82 -32.91
N LEU A 102 34.40 -15.80 -32.37
CA LEU A 102 34.85 -15.82 -30.98
C LEU A 102 36.36 -16.01 -30.91
N PRO A 103 37.10 -15.33 -30.02
CA PRO A 103 38.50 -15.66 -29.78
C PRO A 103 38.61 -17.05 -29.14
N SER A 104 39.65 -17.80 -29.49
CA SER A 104 39.88 -19.16 -28.99
C SER A 104 40.02 -19.22 -27.46
N SER A 105 40.50 -18.13 -26.86
CA SER A 105 40.60 -17.97 -25.40
C SER A 105 39.25 -17.94 -24.70
N SER A 106 38.18 -17.51 -25.38
CA SER A 106 36.83 -17.43 -24.80
C SER A 106 35.98 -18.67 -25.07
N LEU A 107 36.49 -19.66 -25.82
CA LEU A 107 35.74 -20.86 -26.18
C LEU A 107 35.21 -21.59 -24.92
N LEU A 108 36.07 -21.76 -23.92
CA LEU A 108 35.70 -22.48 -22.70
C LEU A 108 34.63 -21.73 -21.90
N SER A 109 34.77 -20.40 -21.77
CA SER A 109 33.78 -19.55 -21.12
C SER A 109 32.44 -19.57 -21.84
N PHE A 110 32.46 -19.51 -23.18
CA PHE A 110 31.27 -19.61 -24.00
C PHE A 110 30.57 -20.97 -23.83
N SER A 111 31.34 -22.06 -23.80
CA SER A 111 30.79 -23.40 -23.59
C SER A 111 30.14 -23.58 -22.23
N ASN A 112 30.70 -22.97 -21.18
CA ASN A 112 30.08 -22.94 -19.86
C ASN A 112 28.75 -22.19 -19.86
N ILE A 113 28.68 -21.05 -20.56
CA ILE A 113 27.45 -20.26 -20.67
C ILE A 113 26.40 -21.05 -21.44
N LEU A 114 26.78 -21.69 -22.56
CA LEU A 114 25.86 -22.49 -23.36
C LEU A 114 25.32 -23.69 -22.56
N GLY A 115 26.18 -24.39 -21.83
CA GLY A 115 25.78 -25.47 -20.94
C GLY A 115 24.81 -25.05 -19.84
N GLU A 116 24.95 -23.82 -19.33
CA GLU A 116 24.02 -23.23 -18.37
C GLU A 116 22.66 -22.92 -19.01
N VAL A 117 22.65 -22.38 -20.23
CA VAL A 117 21.42 -22.07 -20.99
C VAL A 117 20.66 -23.35 -21.34
N GLU A 118 21.37 -24.40 -21.75
CA GLU A 118 20.76 -25.71 -22.06
C GLU A 118 20.38 -26.52 -20.80
N GLN A 119 20.71 -26.04 -19.60
CA GLN A 119 20.44 -26.70 -18.31
C GLN A 119 20.98 -28.14 -18.21
N VAL A 120 22.06 -28.44 -18.93
CA VAL A 120 22.58 -29.82 -18.95
C VAL A 120 23.31 -30.12 -17.64
N GLN A 121 22.71 -31.01 -16.84
CA GLN A 121 23.29 -31.46 -15.58
C GLN A 121 24.24 -32.63 -15.83
N GLY A 122 25.54 -32.39 -15.69
CA GLY A 122 26.55 -33.45 -15.68
C GLY A 122 26.56 -34.20 -14.34
N GLN A 123 26.79 -35.51 -14.39
CA GLN A 123 27.01 -36.31 -13.17
C GLN A 123 28.41 -36.00 -12.60
N SER A 124 28.48 -35.26 -11.49
CA SER A 124 29.74 -34.94 -10.80
C SER A 124 29.50 -34.51 -9.35
N ASN A 125 30.52 -34.68 -8.51
CA ASN A 125 30.54 -34.14 -7.14
C ASN A 125 30.53 -32.59 -7.10
N LEU A 126 30.73 -31.93 -8.24
CA LEU A 126 30.54 -30.49 -8.41
C LEU A 126 29.08 -30.05 -8.26
N LEU A 127 28.12 -30.94 -8.46
CA LEU A 127 26.70 -30.58 -8.33
C LEU A 127 26.38 -30.09 -6.92
N ASN A 128 26.93 -30.75 -5.90
CA ASN A 128 26.76 -30.36 -4.49
C ASN A 128 27.43 -29.02 -4.14
N LEU A 129 28.46 -28.61 -4.90
CA LEU A 129 29.11 -27.30 -4.73
C LEU A 129 28.41 -26.21 -5.54
N ASN A 130 27.91 -26.52 -6.73
CA ASN A 130 27.28 -25.57 -7.63
C ASN A 130 25.85 -25.21 -7.20
N GLN A 131 25.08 -26.16 -6.65
CA GLN A 131 23.72 -25.89 -6.15
C GLN A 131 23.65 -24.73 -5.13
N PRO A 132 24.46 -24.69 -4.05
CA PRO A 132 24.41 -23.56 -3.12
C PRO A 132 24.92 -22.25 -3.73
N LEU A 133 25.88 -22.31 -4.66
CA LEU A 133 26.38 -21.13 -5.38
C LEU A 133 25.30 -20.53 -6.28
N GLU A 134 24.60 -21.37 -7.04
CA GLU A 134 23.51 -20.97 -7.92
C GLU A 134 22.34 -20.38 -7.11
N TYR A 135 21.97 -21.02 -6.00
CA TYR A 135 20.94 -20.52 -5.09
C TYR A 135 21.32 -19.14 -4.52
N THR A 136 22.55 -18.98 -4.06
CA THR A 136 23.07 -17.71 -3.52
C THR A 136 23.07 -16.62 -4.59
N PHE A 137 23.51 -16.94 -5.81
CA PHE A 137 23.53 -16.00 -6.93
C PHE A 137 22.13 -15.55 -7.32
N LYS A 138 21.19 -16.50 -7.50
CA LYS A 138 19.79 -16.21 -7.84
C LYS A 138 19.12 -15.37 -6.76
N ASN A 139 19.32 -15.71 -5.48
CA ASN A 139 18.77 -14.95 -4.37
C ASN A 139 19.32 -13.53 -4.31
N LYS A 140 20.64 -13.35 -4.47
CA LYS A 140 21.24 -12.01 -4.47
C LYS A 140 20.72 -11.16 -5.63
N ARG A 141 20.57 -11.76 -6.82
CA ARG A 141 20.00 -11.08 -7.99
C ARG A 141 18.52 -10.73 -7.78
N LEU A 142 17.72 -11.67 -7.28
CA LEU A 142 16.30 -11.47 -7.00
C LEU A 142 16.10 -10.42 -5.91
N PHE A 143 16.91 -10.43 -4.87
CA PHE A 143 16.85 -9.43 -3.81
C PHE A 143 17.19 -8.03 -4.34
N ASN A 144 18.25 -7.90 -5.14
CA ASN A 144 18.64 -6.59 -5.68
C ASN A 144 17.57 -6.03 -6.63
N ILE A 145 17.07 -6.85 -7.56
CA ILE A 145 16.01 -6.44 -8.49
C ILE A 145 14.70 -6.21 -7.72
N GLY A 146 14.35 -7.11 -6.81
CA GLY A 146 13.12 -7.05 -6.01
C GLY A 146 13.09 -5.84 -5.09
N LEU A 147 14.22 -5.44 -4.52
CA LEU A 147 14.33 -4.23 -3.69
C LEU A 147 14.16 -2.99 -4.57
N GLN A 148 14.84 -2.91 -5.72
CA GLN A 148 14.68 -1.78 -6.65
C GLN A 148 13.24 -1.63 -7.16
N VAL A 149 12.64 -2.73 -7.62
CA VAL A 149 11.25 -2.74 -8.11
C VAL A 149 10.26 -2.49 -6.99
N GLY A 150 10.45 -3.10 -5.82
CA GLY A 150 9.59 -2.92 -4.65
C GLY A 150 9.60 -1.48 -4.14
N LEU A 151 10.78 -0.87 -4.05
CA LEU A 151 10.92 0.52 -3.64
C LEU A 151 10.31 1.48 -4.67
N SER A 152 10.54 1.24 -5.96
CA SER A 152 9.93 2.02 -7.05
C SER A 152 8.41 1.91 -7.03
N THR A 153 7.87 0.71 -6.87
CA THR A 153 6.43 0.46 -6.81
C THR A 153 5.79 1.12 -5.60
N LEU A 154 6.42 1.02 -4.43
CA LEU A 154 5.96 1.69 -3.20
C LEU A 154 5.92 3.20 -3.39
N LEU A 155 6.98 3.78 -3.97
CA LEU A 155 7.05 5.22 -4.24
C LEU A 155 5.94 5.67 -5.21
N VAL A 156 5.70 4.93 -6.30
CA VAL A 156 4.65 5.23 -7.27
C VAL A 156 3.27 5.13 -6.62
N LEU A 157 3.02 4.10 -5.79
CA LEU A 157 1.78 3.94 -5.06
C LEU A 157 1.54 5.14 -4.11
N LEU A 158 2.57 5.54 -3.37
CA LEU A 158 2.50 6.70 -2.47
C LEU A 158 2.24 7.99 -3.23
N LEU A 159 2.87 8.17 -4.39
CA LEU A 159 2.69 9.33 -5.24
C LEU A 159 1.27 9.40 -5.79
N LEU A 160 0.72 8.27 -6.26
CA LEU A 160 -0.67 8.18 -6.69
C LEU A 160 -1.64 8.49 -5.55
N ASN A 161 -1.38 7.95 -4.35
CA ASN A 161 -2.17 8.26 -3.16
C ASN A 161 -2.13 9.76 -2.85
N PHE A 162 -0.96 10.39 -2.90
CA PHE A 162 -0.78 11.82 -2.67
C PHE A 162 -1.53 12.67 -3.69
N ILE A 163 -1.44 12.34 -4.99
CA ILE A 163 -2.13 13.08 -6.07
C ILE A 163 -3.65 12.96 -5.90
N LEU A 164 -4.17 11.76 -5.66
CA LEU A 164 -5.60 11.55 -5.44
C LEU A 164 -6.08 12.30 -4.20
N PHE A 165 -5.39 12.16 -3.08
CA PHE A 165 -5.74 12.85 -1.83
C PHE A 165 -5.70 14.37 -2.00
N SER A 166 -4.67 14.90 -2.67
CA SER A 166 -4.54 16.32 -2.98
C SER A 166 -5.71 16.84 -3.83
N HIS A 167 -6.08 16.09 -4.88
CA HIS A 167 -7.20 16.46 -5.75
C HIS A 167 -8.53 16.49 -5.00
N TYR A 168 -8.84 15.44 -4.23
CA TYR A 168 -10.08 15.37 -3.44
C TYR A 168 -10.13 16.46 -2.36
N ARG A 169 -9.02 16.70 -1.65
CA ARG A 169 -8.94 17.75 -0.63
C ARG A 169 -9.09 19.15 -1.21
N SER A 170 -8.54 19.41 -2.39
CA SER A 170 -8.71 20.70 -3.07
C SER A 170 -10.18 20.94 -3.41
N LYS A 171 -10.91 19.91 -3.88
CA LYS A 171 -12.34 20.02 -4.19
C LYS A 171 -13.20 20.24 -2.94
N SER A 172 -12.86 19.60 -1.81
CA SER A 172 -13.59 19.81 -0.56
C SER A 172 -13.33 21.19 0.04
N MET A 173 -12.10 21.72 0.01
CA MET A 173 -11.81 23.08 0.47
C MET A 173 -12.59 24.14 -0.32
N ILE A 174 -12.66 24.04 -1.65
CA ILE A 174 -13.45 24.97 -2.47
C ILE A 174 -14.93 24.97 -2.05
N THR A 175 -15.46 23.80 -1.68
CA THR A 175 -16.86 23.63 -1.27
C THR A 175 -17.10 24.18 0.14
N GLU A 176 -16.19 23.95 1.09
CA GLU A 176 -16.28 24.52 2.44
C GLU A 176 -16.11 26.04 2.45
N ASP A 177 -15.11 26.57 1.74
CA ASP A 177 -14.79 28.01 1.74
C ASP A 177 -15.87 28.85 1.03
N THR A 178 -16.63 28.27 0.09
CA THR A 178 -17.73 29.00 -0.59
C THR A 178 -19.08 28.85 0.12
N ILE A 179 -19.40 27.69 0.67
CA ILE A 179 -20.71 27.44 1.30
C ILE A 179 -20.76 27.98 2.74
N ALA A 180 -19.67 27.89 3.50
CA ALA A 180 -19.64 28.32 4.90
C ALA A 180 -19.88 29.85 5.10
N PRO A 181 -19.29 30.78 4.33
CA PRO A 181 -19.47 32.21 4.60
C PRO A 181 -20.89 32.71 4.25
N GLU A 182 -21.48 32.27 3.13
CA GLU A 182 -22.83 32.71 2.74
C GLU A 182 -23.93 32.16 3.66
N GLN A 183 -23.81 30.89 4.07
CA GLN A 183 -24.73 30.30 5.05
C GLN A 183 -24.59 30.94 6.44
N ARG A 184 -23.36 31.27 6.87
CA ARG A 184 -23.15 31.99 8.14
C ARG A 184 -23.69 33.42 8.08
N ALA A 185 -23.47 34.14 6.99
CA ALA A 185 -23.99 35.49 6.81
C ALA A 185 -25.53 35.54 6.82
N SER A 186 -26.18 34.62 6.11
CA SER A 186 -27.65 34.52 6.11
C SER A 186 -28.21 34.11 7.48
N MET A 187 -27.54 33.21 8.21
CA MET A 187 -27.96 32.82 9.57
C MET A 187 -27.83 34.00 10.55
N ILE A 188 -26.76 34.79 10.48
CA ILE A 188 -26.58 36.00 11.29
C ILE A 188 -27.68 37.02 10.98
N GLN A 189 -27.98 37.26 9.69
CA GLN A 189 -29.07 38.16 9.30
C GLN A 189 -30.44 37.67 9.81
N GLY A 190 -30.70 36.36 9.79
CA GLY A 190 -31.94 35.78 10.32
C GLY A 190 -32.08 35.94 11.83
N ILE A 191 -30.99 35.75 12.58
CA ILE A 191 -30.95 35.98 14.03
C ILE A 191 -31.20 37.46 14.34
N GLN A 192 -30.55 38.36 13.61
CA GLN A 192 -30.69 39.80 13.81
C GLN A 192 -32.13 40.27 13.57
N LYS A 193 -32.76 39.81 12.47
CA LYS A 193 -34.19 40.06 12.20
C LYS A 193 -35.10 39.55 13.31
N SER A 194 -34.82 38.37 13.87
CA SER A 194 -35.60 37.79 14.97
C SER A 194 -35.45 38.58 16.27
N VAL A 195 -34.24 39.06 16.57
CA VAL A 195 -33.95 39.91 17.72
C VAL A 195 -34.67 41.26 17.58
N ASP A 196 -34.61 41.89 16.41
CA ASP A 196 -35.27 43.16 16.15
C ASP A 196 -36.80 43.04 16.24
N ALA A 197 -37.38 41.96 15.70
CA ALA A 197 -38.82 41.69 15.83
C ALA A 197 -39.24 41.52 17.30
N LYS A 198 -38.44 40.82 18.11
CA LYS A 198 -38.71 40.66 19.55
C LYS A 198 -38.58 41.99 20.29
N LYS A 199 -37.56 42.79 19.97
CA LYS A 199 -37.35 44.12 20.56
C LYS A 199 -38.52 45.06 20.25
N ASN A 200 -38.98 45.07 19.00
CA ASN A 200 -40.12 45.90 18.58
C ASN A 200 -41.43 45.48 19.26
N LYS A 201 -41.67 44.16 19.42
CA LYS A 201 -42.83 43.66 20.19
C LYS A 201 -42.77 44.09 21.65
N LEU A 202 -41.60 44.02 22.27
CA LEU A 202 -41.41 44.38 23.67
C LEU A 202 -41.57 45.90 23.89
N GLN A 203 -41.07 46.72 22.97
CA GLN A 203 -41.32 48.17 22.98
C GLN A 203 -42.80 48.52 22.78
N ALA A 204 -43.50 47.82 21.89
CA ALA A 204 -44.94 48.01 21.72
C ALA A 204 -45.70 47.71 23.02
N LEU A 205 -45.39 46.58 23.69
CA LEU A 205 -46.03 46.20 24.96
C LEU A 205 -45.73 47.20 26.09
N LEU A 206 -44.49 47.67 26.21
CA LEU A 206 -44.14 48.71 27.20
C LEU A 206 -44.86 50.04 26.94
N GLY A 207 -45.17 50.35 25.67
CA GLY A 207 -45.94 51.53 25.29
C GLY A 207 -47.43 51.49 25.69
N PHE A 208 -47.98 50.31 26.00
CA PHE A 208 -49.40 50.14 26.39
C PHE A 208 -49.63 50.05 27.92
N SER A 209 -48.60 50.25 28.74
CA SER A 209 -48.61 50.07 30.21
C SER A 209 -49.44 51.09 31.02
N HIS A 210 -50.43 51.78 30.43
CA HIS A 210 -51.27 52.77 31.12
C HIS A 210 -52.75 52.63 30.76
N THR A 211 -53.26 51.41 30.64
CA THR A 211 -54.70 51.16 30.46
C THR A 211 -55.40 51.04 31.81
N GLN A 212 -56.45 51.85 32.03
CA GLN A 212 -57.34 51.84 33.21
C GLN A 212 -57.87 50.45 33.58
N THR A 213 -57.89 49.52 32.62
CA THR A 213 -58.28 48.11 32.81
C THR A 213 -57.42 47.39 33.84
N THR A 214 -56.10 47.60 33.87
CA THR A 214 -55.21 46.99 34.87
C THR A 214 -55.49 47.54 36.27
N TYR A 215 -55.75 48.85 36.38
CA TYR A 215 -56.11 49.49 37.64
C TYR A 215 -57.40 48.90 38.25
N HIS A 216 -58.42 48.66 37.42
CA HIS A 216 -59.67 48.05 37.90
C HIS A 216 -59.52 46.57 38.26
N LEU A 217 -58.68 45.82 37.54
CA LEU A 217 -58.39 44.43 37.87
C LEU A 217 -57.66 44.31 39.23
N ASP A 218 -56.67 45.16 39.48
CA ASP A 218 -55.93 45.15 40.76
C ASP A 218 -56.87 45.48 41.93
N ARG A 219 -57.78 46.45 41.76
CA ARG A 219 -58.81 46.78 42.77
C ARG A 219 -59.76 45.62 43.06
N ILE A 220 -60.16 44.86 42.04
CA ILE A 220 -61.02 43.68 42.23
C ILE A 220 -60.27 42.63 43.06
N VAL A 221 -59.01 42.36 42.73
CA VAL A 221 -58.17 41.40 43.47
C VAL A 221 -57.95 41.85 44.92
N GLU A 222 -57.72 43.14 45.17
CA GLU A 222 -57.59 43.69 46.54
C GLU A 222 -58.87 43.56 47.38
N SER A 223 -60.04 43.61 46.74
CA SER A 223 -61.34 43.53 47.44
C SER A 223 -61.78 42.11 47.79
N LEU A 224 -61.10 41.08 47.29
CA LEU A 224 -61.46 39.68 47.53
C LEU A 224 -60.85 39.16 48.85
N PRO A 225 -61.63 38.42 49.66
CA PRO A 225 -61.09 37.78 50.86
C PRO A 225 -60.07 36.70 50.50
N GLN A 226 -59.04 36.52 51.36
CA GLN A 226 -57.92 35.60 51.14
C GLN A 226 -58.32 34.11 51.09
N SER A 227 -59.58 33.79 51.39
CA SER A 227 -60.15 32.43 51.40
C SER A 227 -60.63 31.93 50.04
N ILE A 228 -60.74 32.81 49.03
CA ILE A 228 -61.23 32.50 47.68
C ILE A 228 -60.03 32.37 46.73
N LEU A 229 -59.89 31.21 46.10
CA LEU A 229 -58.93 31.00 45.02
C LEU A 229 -59.62 31.27 43.68
N LEU A 230 -59.15 32.29 42.98
CA LEU A 230 -59.73 32.73 41.71
C LEU A 230 -59.09 31.96 40.54
N ASP A 231 -59.92 31.22 39.79
CA ASP A 231 -59.48 30.39 38.67
C ASP A 231 -59.61 31.14 37.32
N LEU A 232 -60.66 31.95 37.16
CA LEU A 232 -60.94 32.62 35.90
C LEU A 232 -61.71 33.94 36.11
N LEU A 233 -61.23 35.01 35.48
CA LEU A 233 -61.95 36.29 35.36
C LEU A 233 -62.14 36.62 33.89
N THR A 234 -63.40 36.73 33.46
CA THR A 234 -63.75 37.06 32.07
C THR A 234 -64.54 38.37 32.05
N TYR A 235 -63.98 39.39 31.39
CA TYR A 235 -64.65 40.67 31.15
C TYR A 235 -65.53 40.58 29.90
N GLN A 236 -66.82 40.92 30.01
CA GLN A 236 -67.83 40.88 28.95
C GLN A 236 -67.89 39.51 28.23
N PRO A 237 -68.40 38.47 28.92
CA PRO A 237 -68.44 37.13 28.36
C PRO A 237 -69.26 37.08 27.06
N LEU A 238 -68.83 36.21 26.15
CA LEU A 238 -69.49 36.01 24.87
C LEU A 238 -70.77 35.21 25.07
N VAL A 239 -71.90 35.76 24.64
CA VAL A 239 -73.21 35.08 24.74
C VAL A 239 -73.28 33.90 23.77
N ARG A 240 -72.52 33.96 22.66
CA ARG A 240 -72.50 32.93 21.61
C ARG A 240 -71.09 32.78 21.03
N PRO A 241 -70.71 31.56 20.57
CA PRO A 241 -69.45 31.35 19.86
C PRO A 241 -69.40 32.20 18.58
N VAL A 242 -68.26 32.86 18.36
CA VAL A 242 -68.04 33.79 17.25
C VAL A 242 -68.16 33.04 15.92
N ARG A 243 -69.04 33.52 15.03
CA ARG A 243 -69.17 33.05 13.64
C ARG A 243 -68.91 34.22 12.70
N PRO A 244 -68.22 34.02 11.57
CA PRO A 244 -67.80 35.12 10.69
C PRO A 244 -68.95 35.96 10.15
N ASP A 245 -70.16 35.38 10.02
CA ASP A 245 -71.30 36.03 9.36
C ASP A 245 -72.33 36.66 10.32
N LYS A 246 -72.02 36.78 11.62
CA LYS A 246 -72.96 37.35 12.61
C LYS A 246 -72.28 38.35 13.54
N PRO A 247 -72.98 39.43 13.96
CA PRO A 247 -72.44 40.36 14.93
C PRO A 247 -72.15 39.64 16.26
N ILE A 248 -71.00 39.96 16.84
CA ILE A 248 -70.56 39.40 18.13
C ILE A 248 -71.48 39.98 19.20
N GLY A 249 -72.23 39.11 19.88
CA GLY A 249 -73.05 39.48 21.04
C GLY A 249 -72.26 39.27 22.32
N THR A 250 -71.97 40.34 23.03
CA THR A 250 -71.36 40.34 24.37
C THR A 250 -72.40 40.71 25.42
N GLU A 251 -72.29 40.14 26.62
CA GLU A 251 -72.97 40.69 27.79
C GLU A 251 -72.20 41.92 28.28
N THR A 252 -72.68 43.10 27.88
CA THR A 252 -72.09 44.39 28.26
C THR A 252 -72.24 44.60 29.76
N ASP A 253 -71.26 45.25 30.40
CA ASP A 253 -71.23 45.57 31.84
C ASP A 253 -71.23 44.38 32.81
N HIS A 254 -70.96 43.17 32.32
CA HIS A 254 -70.80 41.98 33.15
C HIS A 254 -69.34 41.52 33.23
N ILE A 255 -68.89 41.23 34.46
CA ILE A 255 -67.62 40.55 34.74
C ILE A 255 -67.97 39.21 35.37
N MET A 256 -67.58 38.12 34.71
CA MET A 256 -67.77 36.77 35.22
C MET A 256 -66.50 36.37 35.98
N VAL A 257 -66.64 36.15 37.28
CA VAL A 257 -65.57 35.66 38.15
C VAL A 257 -65.91 34.22 38.55
N SER A 258 -64.96 33.30 38.40
CA SER A 258 -65.09 31.90 38.79
C SER A 258 -63.90 31.50 39.65
N GLY A 259 -64.18 30.76 40.71
CA GLY A 259 -63.18 30.33 41.68
C GLY A 259 -63.74 29.30 42.65
N GLN A 260 -62.88 28.83 43.54
CA GLN A 260 -63.20 27.82 44.55
C GLN A 260 -62.99 28.42 45.94
N THR A 261 -63.88 28.10 46.87
CA THR A 261 -63.71 28.43 48.29
C THR A 261 -63.99 27.21 49.14
N ASN A 262 -63.21 27.09 50.22
CA ASN A 262 -63.38 26.02 51.21
C ASN A 262 -64.33 26.43 52.35
N HIS A 263 -64.79 27.69 52.41
CA HIS A 263 -65.60 28.24 53.51
C HIS A 263 -66.90 28.84 52.97
N LYS A 264 -68.02 28.15 53.21
CA LYS A 264 -69.35 28.49 52.66
C LYS A 264 -69.95 29.79 53.19
N GLU A 265 -69.51 30.25 54.36
CA GLU A 265 -70.12 31.39 55.06
C GLU A 265 -69.70 32.75 54.47
N GLU A 266 -68.64 32.80 53.66
CA GLU A 266 -68.10 34.05 53.09
C GLU A 266 -68.68 34.41 51.71
N LEU A 267 -69.57 33.58 51.16
CA LEU A 267 -70.24 33.81 49.87
C LEU A 267 -71.63 34.47 49.99
N ALA A 268 -72.10 34.77 51.20
CA ALA A 268 -73.44 35.30 51.46
C ALA A 268 -73.38 36.75 51.98
N THR A 269 -72.96 37.67 51.12
CA THR A 269 -73.23 39.11 51.23
C THR A 269 -73.29 39.74 49.85
#